data_AF-J0DEC7-F1
#
_entry.id   AF-J0DEC7-F1
#
_cell.length_a   1.000
_cell.length_b   1.000
_cell.length_c   1.000
_cell.angle_alpha   90.00
_cell.angle_beta   90.00
_cell.angle_gamma   90.00
#
_symmetry.space_group_name_H-M   'P 1'
#
loop_
_entity.id
_entity.type
_entity.pdbx_description
1 polymer ?
#
loop_
_entity_poly.entity_id
_entity_poly.type
_entity_poly.pdbx_seq_one_letter_code
_entity_poly.pdbx_strand_id
1 'polypeptide(L)'
;MIGKTDKGAYEDMSSALLGHCLVIDTSYGSCVGIVGCSPIVEADSRCHVEKLQVNIDRAISDAGLGYGDLDTVIVGTGPAPFTGLRAGIVAARSLAFAEDIRIIGQDILEPQALWRSWARQGEPGNHDNGDSGTYHLTLAVNDARRKQLYYALYGEARPGSGYARPADSRDTLSDIFIPMDIASAEDIADSVLSYLSSHSAEICAQAGRSRIAVDVVGNGSKKYRFAWDIFGDSLGQVVEGTCLSDRSPEGLGIFARTAWAHCRAGDACGTEPLYLRRPDITIPSAGKHRLGQTSISLSLGSGTEEPALS
;
A
#
# COMPACT_ATOMS: atom_id res chain seq x y z
N MET A 1 -1.37 27.13 14.62
CA MET A 1 0.08 27.39 14.54
C MET A 1 0.71 26.13 14.00
N ILE A 2 1.27 26.22 12.79
CA ILE A 2 1.82 25.10 12.02
C ILE A 2 3.19 24.78 12.62
N GLY A 3 3.36 23.58 13.18
CA GLY A 3 4.61 23.14 13.78
C GLY A 3 5.72 23.10 12.74
N LYS A 4 6.84 23.76 13.04
CA LYS A 4 8.08 23.71 12.25
C LYS A 4 8.54 22.26 12.14
N THR A 5 8.68 21.77 10.91
CA THR A 5 9.39 20.54 10.59
C THR A 5 10.88 20.77 10.84
N ASP A 6 11.40 20.17 11.92
CA ASP A 6 12.80 20.26 12.28
C ASP A 6 13.63 19.35 11.38
N LYS A 7 14.44 19.95 10.51
CA LYS A 7 15.30 19.25 9.55
C LYS A 7 16.47 18.50 10.22
N GLY A 8 16.77 18.78 11.49
CA GLY A 8 17.90 18.20 12.22
C GLY A 8 17.67 16.80 12.82
N ALA A 9 16.46 16.24 12.77
CA ALA A 9 16.13 14.96 13.40
C ALA A 9 16.37 13.72 12.50
N TYR A 10 16.92 13.90 11.29
CA TYR A 10 17.00 12.83 10.28
C TYR A 10 18.40 12.23 10.10
N GLU A 11 19.43 12.78 10.74
CA GLU A 11 20.84 12.49 10.45
C GLU A 11 21.47 11.33 11.27
N ASP A 12 20.78 10.71 12.23
CA ASP A 12 21.39 9.69 13.10
C ASP A 12 20.52 8.44 13.35
N MET A 13 19.97 7.84 12.28
CA MET A 13 19.20 6.58 12.38
C MET A 13 20.12 5.35 12.37
N SER A 14 20.69 5.01 13.52
CA SER A 14 21.39 3.74 13.76
C SER A 14 20.43 2.53 13.71
N SER A 15 20.97 1.30 13.60
CA SER A 15 20.20 0.04 13.66
C SER A 15 19.32 -0.12 14.90
N ALA A 16 19.56 0.66 15.96
CA ALA A 16 18.75 0.67 17.17
C ALA A 16 17.38 1.35 16.98
N LEU A 17 17.27 2.37 16.11
CA LEU A 17 16.03 3.13 15.86
C LEU A 17 15.01 2.39 14.97
N LEU A 18 15.47 1.44 14.13
CA LEU A 18 14.53 0.52 13.47
C LEU A 18 14.04 -0.57 14.44
N GLY A 19 14.83 -0.93 15.45
CA GLY A 19 14.46 -1.95 16.43
C GLY A 19 13.24 -1.59 17.29
N HIS A 20 12.86 -0.32 17.37
CA HIS A 20 11.70 0.16 18.14
C HIS A 20 10.53 0.60 17.23
N CYS A 21 10.54 0.14 15.98
CA CYS A 21 9.54 0.46 14.99
C CYS A 21 8.56 -0.71 14.81
N LEU A 22 7.28 -0.45 15.10
CA LEU A 22 6.19 -1.38 14.87
C LEU A 22 5.62 -1.21 13.46
N VAL A 23 5.43 -2.30 12.73
CA VAL A 23 4.69 -2.32 11.46
C VAL A 23 3.33 -2.99 11.67
N ILE A 24 2.28 -2.37 11.16
CA ILE A 24 0.92 -2.90 11.12
C ILE A 24 0.41 -2.79 9.68
N ASP A 25 0.16 -3.93 9.01
CA ASP A 25 -0.59 -3.95 7.74
C ASP A 25 -1.81 -4.86 7.87
N THR A 26 -2.93 -4.40 7.32
CA THR A 26 -4.19 -5.15 7.25
C THR A 26 -4.78 -5.15 5.84
N SER A 27 -3.93 -5.01 4.82
CA SER A 27 -4.33 -4.86 3.42
C SER A 27 -4.78 -6.19 2.81
N TYR A 28 -3.98 -7.27 3.01
CA TYR A 28 -4.27 -8.61 2.50
C TYR A 28 -3.98 -9.68 3.57
N GLY A 29 -4.84 -9.70 4.59
CA GLY A 29 -4.61 -10.43 5.85
C GLY A 29 -4.22 -9.47 6.95
N SER A 30 -3.43 -9.91 7.92
CA SER A 30 -2.72 -9.01 8.84
C SER A 30 -1.26 -9.42 8.95
N CYS A 31 -0.38 -8.43 8.94
CA CYS A 31 1.02 -8.56 9.31
C CYS A 31 1.30 -7.55 10.42
N VAL A 32 1.83 -8.04 11.54
CA VAL A 32 2.23 -7.21 12.68
C VAL A 32 3.62 -7.63 13.12
N GLY A 33 4.55 -6.70 13.26
CA GLY A 33 5.92 -7.04 13.66
C GLY A 33 6.76 -5.85 14.04
N ILE A 34 7.76 -6.09 14.88
CA ILE A 34 8.86 -5.16 15.15
C ILE A 34 9.92 -5.35 14.08
N VAL A 35 10.40 -4.25 13.48
CA VAL A 35 11.42 -4.32 12.42
C VAL A 35 12.70 -4.97 12.96
N GLY A 36 13.21 -5.96 12.23
CA GLY A 36 14.35 -6.79 12.66
C GLY A 36 13.93 -8.11 13.34
N CYS A 37 12.64 -8.29 13.67
CA CYS A 37 12.08 -9.53 14.19
C CYS A 37 11.16 -10.19 13.15
N SER A 38 10.88 -11.48 13.34
CA SER A 38 9.89 -12.19 12.52
C SER A 38 8.48 -11.67 12.83
N PRO A 39 7.70 -11.21 11.83
CA PRO A 39 6.35 -10.74 12.07
C PRO A 39 5.35 -11.88 12.30
N ILE A 40 4.26 -11.54 12.96
CA ILE A 40 3.06 -12.38 13.07
C ILE A 40 2.18 -12.09 11.87
N VAL A 41 1.96 -13.12 11.04
CA VAL A 41 1.16 -13.02 9.80
C VAL A 41 -0.07 -13.91 9.89
N GLU A 42 -1.26 -13.31 9.72
CA GLU A 42 -2.56 -13.98 9.67
C GLU A 42 -3.16 -13.83 8.27
N ALA A 43 -3.21 -14.92 7.51
CA ALA A 43 -3.69 -14.90 6.12
C ALA A 43 -5.23 -14.80 6.01
N ASP A 44 -5.99 -15.16 7.05
CA ASP A 44 -7.46 -15.11 6.99
C ASP A 44 -7.99 -13.68 7.24
N SER A 45 -8.42 -13.05 6.15
CA SER A 45 -9.02 -11.71 6.18
C SER A 45 -10.35 -11.62 6.94
N ARG A 46 -10.93 -12.73 7.44
CA ARG A 46 -12.19 -12.70 8.21
C ARG A 46 -11.98 -12.57 9.72
N CYS A 47 -10.89 -13.11 10.26
CA CYS A 47 -10.60 -13.11 11.69
C CYS A 47 -9.44 -12.18 12.08
N HIS A 48 -8.70 -11.63 11.11
CA HIS A 48 -7.51 -10.82 11.38
C HIS A 48 -7.77 -9.60 12.27
N VAL A 49 -8.92 -8.93 12.14
CA VAL A 49 -9.27 -7.76 12.96
C VAL A 49 -9.45 -8.11 14.43
N GLU A 50 -10.09 -9.24 14.73
CA GLU A 50 -10.33 -9.70 16.11
C GLU A 50 -9.03 -10.04 16.84
N LYS A 51 -8.04 -10.53 16.09
CA LYS A 51 -6.71 -10.89 16.61
C LYS A 51 -5.72 -9.73 16.60
N LEU A 52 -6.05 -8.58 15.99
CA LEU A 52 -5.09 -7.52 15.72
C LEU A 52 -4.40 -7.02 16.98
N GLN A 53 -5.18 -6.68 18.02
CA GLN A 53 -4.63 -6.21 19.30
C GLN A 53 -3.74 -7.27 19.95
N VAL A 54 -4.18 -8.53 19.98
CA VAL A 54 -3.42 -9.65 20.53
C VAL A 54 -2.10 -9.86 19.77
N ASN A 55 -2.10 -9.68 18.45
CA ASN A 55 -0.89 -9.82 17.64
C ASN A 55 0.05 -8.62 17.83
N ILE A 56 -0.45 -7.42 18.09
CA ILE A 56 0.37 -6.26 18.48
C ILE A 56 1.06 -6.53 19.82
N ASP A 57 0.30 -6.92 20.84
CA ASP A 57 0.85 -7.26 22.17
C ASP A 57 1.96 -8.32 22.06
N ARG A 58 1.69 -9.38 21.28
CA ARG A 58 2.63 -10.47 21.07
C ARG A 58 3.87 -10.04 20.29
N ALA A 59 3.73 -9.28 19.21
CA ALA A 59 4.87 -8.84 18.41
C ALA A 59 5.84 -7.97 19.23
N ILE A 60 5.31 -7.08 20.07
CA ILE A 60 6.09 -6.23 20.98
C ILE A 60 6.79 -7.09 22.04
N SER A 61 6.04 -7.99 22.69
CA SER A 61 6.56 -8.89 23.72
C SER A 61 7.61 -9.88 23.19
N ASP A 62 7.40 -10.46 22.02
CA ASP A 62 8.32 -11.42 21.38
C ASP A 62 9.64 -10.74 20.96
N ALA A 63 9.62 -9.41 20.74
CA ALA A 63 10.82 -8.59 20.52
C ALA A 63 11.53 -8.19 21.84
N GLY A 64 10.97 -8.54 23.00
CA GLY A 64 11.51 -8.17 24.31
C GLY A 64 11.27 -6.70 24.69
N LEU A 65 10.31 -6.03 24.02
CA LEU A 65 9.98 -4.63 24.24
C LEU A 65 8.68 -4.50 25.06
N GLY A 66 8.48 -3.32 25.63
CA GLY A 66 7.20 -2.81 26.10
C GLY A 66 6.66 -1.72 25.18
N TYR A 67 5.39 -1.34 25.39
CA TYR A 67 4.73 -0.27 24.64
C TYR A 67 5.50 1.06 24.69
N GLY A 68 6.05 1.43 25.87
CA GLY A 68 6.82 2.66 26.06
C GLY A 68 8.23 2.64 25.47
N ASP A 69 8.70 1.51 24.91
CA ASP A 69 9.97 1.44 24.20
C ASP A 69 9.82 1.82 22.71
N LEU A 70 8.58 1.82 22.18
CA LEU A 70 8.31 2.15 20.79
C LEU A 70 8.57 3.64 20.52
N ASP A 71 9.08 3.95 19.32
CA ASP A 71 9.25 5.34 18.86
C ASP A 71 8.41 5.67 17.62
N THR A 72 7.99 4.63 16.88
CA THR A 72 7.34 4.75 15.58
C THR A 72 6.41 3.58 15.32
N VAL A 73 5.23 3.86 14.76
CA VAL A 73 4.37 2.88 14.11
C VAL A 73 4.23 3.21 12.62
N ILE A 74 4.55 2.24 11.76
CA ILE A 74 4.32 2.30 10.32
C ILE A 74 3.07 1.49 10.01
N VAL A 75 2.13 2.09 9.30
CA VAL A 75 0.85 1.47 8.97
C VAL A 75 0.62 1.38 7.46
N GLY A 76 0.13 0.22 7.02
CA GLY A 76 -0.31 0.01 5.66
C GLY A 76 -1.52 0.88 5.32
N THR A 77 -1.44 1.63 4.22
CA THR A 77 -2.52 2.51 3.73
C THR A 77 -3.23 1.96 2.50
N GLY A 78 -2.86 0.75 2.06
CA GLY A 78 -3.41 0.07 0.90
C GLY A 78 -2.48 0.15 -0.31
N PRO A 79 -2.99 0.01 -1.55
CA PRO A 79 -4.39 -0.16 -1.91
C PRO A 79 -4.93 -1.55 -1.54
N ALA A 80 -6.13 -1.61 -0.95
CA ALA A 80 -6.73 -2.84 -0.44
C ALA A 80 -8.27 -2.79 -0.39
N PRO A 81 -8.97 -3.95 -0.26
CA PRO A 81 -10.39 -3.99 0.07
C PRO A 81 -10.70 -3.38 1.45
N PHE A 82 -11.84 -2.69 1.54
CA PHE A 82 -12.13 -1.62 2.50
C PHE A 82 -12.09 -1.94 4.01
N THR A 83 -12.51 -3.14 4.44
CA THR A 83 -12.84 -3.40 5.86
C THR A 83 -11.62 -3.70 6.73
N GLY A 84 -10.65 -4.47 6.24
CA GLY A 84 -9.43 -4.79 6.99
C GLY A 84 -8.54 -3.57 7.18
N LEU A 85 -8.36 -2.79 6.12
CA LEU A 85 -7.47 -1.62 6.09
C LEU A 85 -7.78 -0.58 7.18
N ARG A 86 -9.07 -0.28 7.39
CA ARG A 86 -9.47 0.71 8.40
C ARG A 86 -9.13 0.28 9.82
N ALA A 87 -9.24 -1.02 10.12
CA ALA A 87 -8.94 -1.52 11.46
C ALA A 87 -7.46 -1.32 11.80
N GLY A 88 -6.55 -1.66 10.88
CA GLY A 88 -5.11 -1.43 11.03
C GLY A 88 -4.76 0.04 11.22
N ILE A 89 -5.31 0.92 10.37
CA ILE A 89 -5.11 2.38 10.46
C ILE A 89 -5.59 2.94 11.79
N VAL A 90 -6.80 2.57 12.24
CA VAL A 90 -7.33 3.04 13.53
C VAL A 90 -6.49 2.53 14.69
N ALA A 91 -6.11 1.25 14.70
CA ALA A 91 -5.24 0.69 15.73
C ALA A 91 -3.90 1.42 15.81
N ALA A 92 -3.23 1.64 14.68
CA ALA A 92 -1.98 2.37 14.61
C ALA A 92 -2.12 3.81 15.12
N ARG A 93 -3.17 4.53 14.71
CA ARG A 93 -3.42 5.91 15.17
C ARG A 93 -3.70 5.99 16.66
N SER A 94 -4.48 5.05 17.20
CA SER A 94 -4.77 4.98 18.63
C SER A 94 -3.51 4.69 19.44
N LEU A 95 -2.66 3.76 18.97
CA LEU A 95 -1.38 3.46 19.59
C LEU A 95 -0.44 4.67 19.54
N ALA A 96 -0.30 5.29 18.38
CA ALA A 96 0.53 6.47 18.20
C ALA A 96 0.13 7.62 19.13
N PHE A 97 -1.19 7.82 19.30
CA PHE A 97 -1.72 8.83 20.20
C PHE A 97 -1.51 8.47 21.68
N ALA A 98 -1.65 7.20 22.06
CA ALA A 98 -1.52 6.76 23.44
C ALA A 98 -0.07 6.82 23.94
N GLU A 99 0.88 6.41 23.11
CA GLU A 99 2.31 6.36 23.46
C GLU A 99 3.08 7.64 23.07
N ASP A 100 2.42 8.61 22.42
CA ASP A 100 3.02 9.85 21.89
C ASP A 100 4.18 9.57 20.90
N ILE A 101 3.96 8.60 20.01
CA ILE A 101 4.96 8.14 19.04
C ILE A 101 4.65 8.55 17.60
N ARG A 102 5.66 8.49 16.73
CA ARG A 102 5.51 8.82 15.31
C ARG A 102 4.59 7.82 14.62
N ILE A 103 3.78 8.30 13.68
CA ILE A 103 3.01 7.44 12.76
C ILE A 103 3.35 7.76 11.31
N ILE A 104 3.56 6.71 10.50
CA ILE A 104 3.91 6.82 9.08
C ILE A 104 2.97 5.92 8.28
N GLY A 105 2.27 6.47 7.29
CA GLY A 105 1.51 5.68 6.32
C GLY A 105 2.38 5.23 5.15
N GLN A 106 2.23 3.98 4.72
CA GLN A 106 2.96 3.38 3.59
C GLN A 106 2.05 2.53 2.72
N ASP A 107 2.12 2.70 1.40
CA ASP A 107 1.43 1.81 0.46
C ASP A 107 2.19 0.48 0.29
N ILE A 108 1.49 -0.56 -0.16
CA ILE A 108 2.07 -1.91 -0.29
C ILE A 108 2.70 -2.19 -1.66
N LEU A 109 2.38 -1.44 -2.72
CA LEU A 109 2.79 -1.82 -4.08
C LEU A 109 4.28 -1.51 -4.32
N GLU A 110 4.78 -0.37 -3.87
CA GLU A 110 6.20 -0.03 -4.04
C GLU A 110 7.14 -0.93 -3.21
N PRO A 111 6.91 -1.17 -1.90
CA PRO A 111 7.71 -2.12 -1.12
C PRO A 111 7.73 -3.53 -1.71
N GLN A 112 6.62 -3.95 -2.33
CA GLN A 112 6.52 -5.24 -3.00
C GLN A 112 7.39 -5.29 -4.26
N ALA A 113 7.48 -4.20 -5.02
CA ALA A 113 8.39 -4.10 -6.16
C ALA A 113 9.86 -4.16 -5.70
N LEU A 114 10.21 -3.43 -4.64
CA LEU A 114 11.54 -3.46 -4.03
C LEU A 114 11.92 -4.85 -3.50
N TRP A 115 10.97 -5.53 -2.84
CA TRP A 115 11.16 -6.91 -2.37
C TRP A 115 11.45 -7.87 -3.52
N ARG A 116 10.78 -7.69 -4.67
CA ARG A 116 11.05 -8.52 -5.83
C ARG A 116 12.42 -8.24 -6.45
N SER A 117 12.79 -6.96 -6.55
CA SER A 117 14.12 -6.55 -6.99
C SER A 117 15.21 -7.14 -6.09
N TRP A 118 15.03 -7.07 -4.77
CA TRP A 118 15.93 -7.64 -3.77
C TRP A 118 16.06 -9.16 -3.88
N ALA A 119 14.93 -9.88 -3.95
CA ALA A 119 14.93 -11.34 -4.02
C ALA A 119 15.70 -11.85 -5.25
N ARG A 120 15.57 -11.15 -6.39
CA ARG A 120 16.29 -11.47 -7.63
C ARG A 120 17.81 -11.44 -7.44
N GLN A 121 18.34 -10.53 -6.61
CA GLN A 121 19.79 -10.45 -6.35
C GLN A 121 20.34 -11.67 -5.59
N GLY A 122 19.50 -12.36 -4.82
CA GLY A 122 19.88 -13.55 -4.06
C GLY A 122 19.79 -14.87 -4.85
N GLU A 123 19.24 -14.84 -6.07
CA GLU A 123 19.01 -16.05 -6.86
C GLU A 123 20.30 -16.58 -7.51
N PRO A 124 20.57 -17.91 -7.46
CA PRO A 124 21.74 -18.52 -8.08
C PRO A 124 21.81 -18.22 -9.59
N GLY A 125 22.95 -17.69 -10.06
CA GLY A 125 23.14 -17.30 -11.46
C GLY A 125 22.87 -15.81 -11.73
N ASN A 126 22.28 -15.08 -10.79
CA ASN A 126 22.19 -13.63 -10.83
C ASN A 126 23.36 -12.99 -10.08
N HIS A 127 24.58 -13.32 -10.50
CA HIS A 127 25.76 -12.55 -10.11
C HIS A 127 25.69 -11.24 -10.88
N ASP A 128 25.20 -10.19 -10.22
CA ASP A 128 25.14 -8.83 -10.74
C ASP A 128 26.57 -8.25 -10.88
N ASN A 129 27.38 -8.87 -11.75
CA ASN A 129 28.63 -8.34 -12.30
C ASN A 129 28.34 -7.28 -13.38
N GLY A 130 27.17 -6.63 -13.35
CA GLY A 130 26.76 -5.65 -14.36
C GLY A 130 26.45 -6.23 -15.74
N ASP A 131 26.42 -7.55 -15.91
CA ASP A 131 26.46 -8.22 -17.23
C ASP A 131 25.14 -8.90 -17.66
N SER A 132 24.08 -8.83 -16.83
CA SER A 132 22.73 -9.14 -17.34
C SER A 132 22.32 -7.98 -18.24
N GLY A 133 22.37 -8.14 -19.56
CA GLY A 133 21.91 -7.13 -20.53
C GLY A 133 20.41 -6.80 -20.44
N THR A 134 19.74 -7.12 -19.33
CA THR A 134 18.30 -6.98 -19.10
C THR A 134 18.04 -5.97 -17.99
N TYR A 135 17.19 -4.98 -18.29
CA TYR A 135 16.59 -4.09 -17.32
C TYR A 135 15.28 -4.69 -16.82
N HIS A 136 15.07 -4.75 -15.51
CA HIS A 136 13.86 -5.33 -14.96
C HIS A 136 12.87 -4.25 -14.53
N LEU A 137 11.66 -4.32 -15.06
CA LEU A 137 10.51 -3.59 -14.54
C LEU A 137 9.68 -4.52 -13.66
N THR A 138 9.08 -3.98 -12.62
CA THR A 138 8.21 -4.74 -11.72
C THR A 138 6.79 -4.20 -11.76
N LEU A 139 5.88 -5.00 -12.30
CA LEU A 139 4.44 -4.78 -12.25
C LEU A 139 3.91 -5.32 -10.92
N ALA A 140 3.73 -4.44 -9.94
CA ALA A 140 3.13 -4.79 -8.66
C ALA A 140 1.61 -4.77 -8.81
N VAL A 141 0.94 -5.87 -8.46
CA VAL A 141 -0.52 -6.03 -8.55
C VAL A 141 -1.13 -6.53 -7.25
N ASN A 142 -2.37 -6.19 -6.97
CA ASN A 142 -3.11 -6.70 -5.81
C ASN A 142 -4.63 -6.82 -6.10
N ASP A 143 -5.25 -7.96 -5.76
CA ASP A 143 -6.68 -8.27 -6.03
C ASP A 143 -7.64 -7.23 -5.45
N ALA A 144 -8.17 -6.36 -6.32
CA ALA A 144 -9.12 -5.31 -5.98
C ALA A 144 -10.57 -5.82 -5.89
N ARG A 145 -10.80 -7.14 -5.95
CA ARG A 145 -12.10 -7.81 -6.15
C ARG A 145 -12.75 -7.44 -7.49
N ARG A 146 -13.86 -8.12 -7.82
CA ARG A 146 -14.67 -7.87 -9.04
C ARG A 146 -13.87 -7.91 -10.35
N LYS A 147 -12.92 -8.86 -10.43
CA LYS A 147 -12.06 -9.07 -11.61
C LYS A 147 -11.14 -7.88 -11.95
N GLN A 148 -10.76 -7.10 -10.94
CA GLN A 148 -9.82 -6.00 -11.10
C GLN A 148 -8.61 -6.19 -10.19
N LEU A 149 -7.51 -5.53 -10.54
CA LEU A 149 -6.28 -5.44 -9.78
C LEU A 149 -5.96 -3.96 -9.56
N TYR A 150 -5.53 -3.63 -8.33
CA TYR A 150 -4.72 -2.44 -8.12
C TYR A 150 -3.34 -2.72 -8.71
N TYR A 151 -2.74 -1.76 -9.39
CA TYR A 151 -1.46 -1.97 -10.04
C TYR A 151 -0.62 -0.69 -10.09
N ALA A 152 0.68 -0.86 -10.23
CA ALA A 152 1.65 0.16 -10.60
C ALA A 152 2.87 -0.51 -11.25
N LEU A 153 3.57 0.22 -12.14
CA LEU A 153 4.78 -0.27 -12.80
C LEU A 153 6.00 0.50 -12.29
N TYR A 154 6.95 -0.23 -11.72
CA TYR A 154 8.14 0.32 -11.09
C TYR A 154 9.42 -0.08 -11.83
N GLY A 155 10.41 0.80 -11.79
CA GLY A 155 11.78 0.55 -12.21
C GLY A 155 12.51 -0.44 -11.30
N GLU A 156 13.68 -0.89 -11.75
CA GLU A 156 14.61 -1.56 -10.86
C GLU A 156 15.20 -0.52 -9.90
N ALA A 157 14.88 -0.65 -8.61
CA ALA A 157 15.60 0.05 -7.57
C ALA A 157 16.45 -0.91 -6.76
N ARG A 158 17.57 -0.40 -6.25
CA ARG A 158 18.42 -1.09 -5.29
C ARG A 158 17.95 -0.67 -3.89
N PRO A 159 17.23 -1.52 -3.15
CA PRO A 159 17.20 -1.34 -1.72
C PRO A 159 18.65 -1.54 -1.26
N GLY A 160 19.32 -0.48 -0.79
CA GLY A 160 20.72 -0.57 -0.37
C GLY A 160 20.98 -1.83 0.48
N SER A 161 22.11 -2.50 0.25
CA SER A 161 22.43 -3.73 0.97
C SER A 161 22.91 -3.39 2.39
N GLY A 162 22.24 -3.97 3.39
CA GLY A 162 22.60 -3.81 4.80
C GLY A 162 22.12 -2.51 5.48
N TYR A 163 22.32 -2.46 6.79
CA TYR A 163 21.98 -1.33 7.68
C TYR A 163 23.01 -0.18 7.64
N ALA A 164 23.99 -0.24 6.73
CA ALA A 164 25.15 0.62 6.77
C ALA A 164 25.24 1.52 5.53
N ARG A 165 25.07 2.81 5.82
CA ARG A 165 25.36 4.01 5.05
C ARG A 165 24.23 4.50 4.13
N PRO A 166 23.59 5.64 4.50
CA PRO A 166 22.55 6.25 3.70
C PRO A 166 23.20 6.84 2.45
N ALA A 167 22.70 6.45 1.28
CA ALA A 167 22.70 7.42 0.21
C ALA A 167 21.66 8.45 0.63
N ASP A 168 22.13 9.63 1.05
CA ASP A 168 21.29 10.80 1.08
C ASP A 168 20.65 10.93 -0.31
N SER A 169 19.32 11.10 -0.37
CA SER A 169 18.50 11.28 -1.58
C SER A 169 18.00 10.01 -2.27
N ARG A 170 16.69 10.01 -2.58
CA ARG A 170 15.87 9.31 -3.60
C ARG A 170 16.25 7.95 -4.22
N ASP A 171 17.49 7.49 -4.16
CA ASP A 171 18.03 6.30 -4.84
C ASP A 171 17.54 4.96 -4.26
N THR A 172 16.84 4.97 -3.12
CA THR A 172 16.22 3.78 -2.52
C THR A 172 14.77 3.54 -2.94
N LEU A 173 14.14 4.53 -3.57
CA LEU A 173 12.76 4.45 -4.08
C LEU A 173 12.78 4.01 -5.54
N SER A 174 11.70 3.37 -5.98
CA SER A 174 11.59 2.92 -7.36
C SER A 174 11.07 4.04 -8.25
N ASP A 175 11.69 4.22 -9.42
CA ASP A 175 11.10 5.07 -10.45
C ASP A 175 9.71 4.54 -10.84
N ILE A 176 8.74 5.45 -10.93
CA ILE A 176 7.36 5.11 -11.27
C ILE A 176 7.17 5.31 -12.78
N PHE A 177 7.01 4.22 -13.51
CA PHE A 177 6.80 4.22 -14.97
C PHE A 177 5.31 4.31 -15.33
N ILE A 178 4.46 3.60 -14.56
CA ILE A 178 3.01 3.73 -14.63
C ILE A 178 2.49 3.94 -13.21
N PRO A 179 1.79 5.06 -12.95
CA PRO A 179 1.31 5.39 -11.61
C PRO A 179 0.23 4.41 -11.15
N MET A 180 0.01 4.40 -9.84
CA MET A 180 -0.95 3.50 -9.22
C MET A 180 -2.38 3.74 -9.71
N ASP A 181 -3.04 2.69 -10.18
CA ASP A 181 -4.44 2.72 -10.63
C ASP A 181 -5.14 1.35 -10.44
N ILE A 182 -6.39 1.23 -10.90
CA ILE A 182 -7.22 0.02 -10.84
C ILE A 182 -7.80 -0.33 -12.22
N ALA A 183 -7.58 -1.56 -12.70
CA ALA A 183 -8.13 -2.02 -13.97
C ALA A 183 -8.27 -3.56 -14.01
N SER A 184 -8.83 -4.10 -15.10
CA SER A 184 -8.81 -5.56 -15.33
C SER A 184 -7.39 -6.03 -15.65
N ALA A 185 -7.10 -7.32 -15.48
CA ALA A 185 -5.76 -7.82 -15.75
C ALA A 185 -5.37 -7.66 -17.23
N GLU A 186 -6.32 -7.87 -18.15
CA GLU A 186 -6.14 -7.67 -19.57
C GLU A 186 -5.83 -6.21 -19.91
N ASP A 187 -6.62 -5.26 -19.39
CA ASP A 187 -6.41 -3.82 -19.65
C ASP A 187 -5.05 -3.34 -19.10
N ILE A 188 -4.62 -3.89 -17.96
CA ILE A 188 -3.30 -3.60 -17.38
C ILE A 188 -2.20 -4.12 -18.31
N ALA A 189 -2.32 -5.36 -18.79
CA ALA A 189 -1.33 -5.97 -19.65
C ALA A 189 -1.20 -5.21 -20.98
N ASP A 190 -2.32 -4.81 -21.59
CA ASP A 190 -2.34 -3.98 -22.79
C ASP A 190 -1.70 -2.60 -22.56
N SER A 191 -1.99 -1.98 -21.41
CA SER A 191 -1.42 -0.67 -21.05
C SER A 191 0.10 -0.75 -20.86
N VAL A 192 0.58 -1.78 -20.16
CA VAL A 192 2.03 -2.02 -19.98
C VAL A 192 2.69 -2.31 -21.32
N LEU A 193 2.11 -3.17 -22.17
CA LEU A 193 2.69 -3.50 -23.47
C LEU A 193 2.77 -2.26 -24.38
N SER A 194 1.73 -1.43 -24.40
CA SER A 194 1.69 -0.16 -25.13
C SER A 194 2.79 0.79 -24.64
N TYR A 195 2.95 0.87 -23.31
CA TYR A 195 4.02 1.67 -22.70
C TYR A 195 5.41 1.18 -23.11
N LEU A 196 5.68 -0.12 -23.04
CA LEU A 196 6.98 -0.71 -23.41
C LEU A 196 7.29 -0.56 -24.90
N SER A 197 6.27 -0.69 -25.76
CA SER A 197 6.43 -0.48 -27.20
C SER A 197 6.89 0.94 -27.52
N SER A 198 6.54 1.91 -26.67
CA SER A 198 6.88 3.32 -26.85
C SER A 198 8.19 3.72 -26.18
N HIS A 199 8.56 3.10 -25.05
CA HIS A 199 9.66 3.59 -24.19
C HIS A 199 10.83 2.61 -24.02
N SER A 200 10.71 1.33 -24.43
CA SER A 200 11.71 0.31 -24.12
C SER A 200 13.12 0.63 -24.61
N ALA A 201 13.25 1.20 -25.81
CA ALA A 201 14.55 1.58 -26.37
C ALA A 201 15.24 2.69 -25.55
N GLU A 202 14.48 3.68 -25.10
CA GLU A 202 14.98 4.78 -24.27
C GLU A 202 15.39 4.29 -22.89
N ILE A 203 14.54 3.49 -22.25
CA ILE A 203 14.81 2.89 -20.92
C ILE A 203 16.10 2.06 -20.97
N CYS A 204 16.22 1.19 -21.98
CA CYS A 204 17.43 0.39 -22.19
C CYS A 204 18.67 1.26 -22.39
N ALA A 205 18.59 2.29 -23.23
CA ALA A 205 19.71 3.20 -23.50
C ALA A 205 20.16 3.94 -22.23
N GLN A 206 19.22 4.45 -21.43
CA GLN A 206 19.50 5.15 -20.18
C GLN A 206 20.11 4.21 -19.12
N ALA A 207 19.60 2.98 -19.03
CA ALA A 207 20.08 1.99 -18.07
C ALA A 207 21.36 1.24 -18.54
N GLY A 208 21.84 1.47 -19.76
CA GLY A 208 22.94 0.71 -20.35
C GLY A 208 22.62 -0.78 -20.54
N ARG A 209 21.36 -1.11 -20.80
CA ARG A 209 20.85 -2.48 -21.00
C ARG A 209 20.38 -2.67 -22.45
N SER A 210 20.16 -3.93 -22.83
CA SER A 210 19.78 -4.33 -24.19
C SER A 210 18.36 -4.90 -24.30
N ARG A 211 17.76 -5.30 -23.18
CA ARG A 211 16.46 -5.97 -23.10
C ARG A 211 15.69 -5.49 -21.87
N ILE A 212 14.37 -5.66 -21.90
CA ILE A 212 13.49 -5.47 -20.75
C ILE A 212 12.88 -6.82 -20.35
N ALA A 213 12.78 -7.05 -19.05
CA ALA A 213 11.93 -8.07 -18.46
C ALA A 213 10.89 -7.43 -17.55
N VAL A 214 9.66 -7.95 -17.56
CA VAL A 214 8.56 -7.51 -16.68
C VAL A 214 8.29 -8.61 -15.67
N ASP A 215 8.73 -8.39 -14.44
CA ASP A 215 8.37 -9.20 -13.29
C ASP A 215 6.96 -8.81 -12.82
N VAL A 216 6.08 -9.78 -12.58
CA VAL A 216 4.73 -9.53 -12.04
C VAL A 216 4.67 -10.07 -10.62
N VAL A 217 4.36 -9.21 -9.65
CA VAL A 217 4.39 -9.58 -8.23
C VAL A 217 3.10 -9.16 -7.53
N GLY A 218 2.66 -9.92 -6.53
CA GLY A 218 1.57 -9.55 -5.62
C GLY A 218 0.37 -10.46 -5.65
N ASN A 219 -0.65 -10.11 -4.86
CA ASN A 219 -1.84 -10.94 -4.70
C ASN A 219 -2.71 -10.89 -5.96
N GLY A 220 -3.03 -12.05 -6.54
CA GLY A 220 -3.75 -12.18 -7.80
C GLY A 220 -2.83 -12.31 -9.02
N SER A 221 -1.52 -12.14 -8.89
CA SER A 221 -0.58 -12.26 -10.01
C SER A 221 -0.66 -13.63 -10.69
N LYS A 222 -0.70 -14.75 -9.96
CA LYS A 222 -0.82 -16.10 -10.56
C LYS A 222 -2.24 -16.40 -11.02
N LYS A 223 -3.24 -15.90 -10.29
CA LYS A 223 -4.66 -16.05 -10.66
C LYS A 223 -4.96 -15.48 -12.04
N TYR A 224 -4.33 -14.36 -12.40
CA TYR A 224 -4.48 -13.69 -13.69
C TYR A 224 -3.32 -13.94 -14.65
N ARG A 225 -2.57 -15.04 -14.46
CA ARG A 225 -1.37 -15.37 -15.25
C ARG A 225 -1.57 -15.26 -16.76
N PHE A 226 -2.72 -15.70 -17.26
CA PHE A 226 -3.04 -15.69 -18.68
C PHE A 226 -2.98 -14.28 -19.31
N ALA A 227 -3.25 -13.22 -18.55
CA ALA A 227 -3.18 -11.85 -19.05
C ALA A 227 -1.73 -11.41 -19.28
N TRP A 228 -0.79 -11.93 -18.49
CA TRP A 228 0.63 -11.57 -18.56
C TRP A 228 1.38 -12.28 -19.69
N ASP A 229 0.81 -13.36 -20.23
CA ASP A 229 1.42 -14.11 -21.33
C ASP A 229 1.57 -13.26 -22.62
N ILE A 230 0.84 -12.15 -22.73
CA ILE A 230 1.00 -11.16 -23.82
C ILE A 230 2.41 -10.54 -23.86
N PHE A 231 3.15 -10.52 -22.74
CA PHE A 231 4.52 -10.00 -22.70
C PHE A 231 5.54 -10.93 -23.39
N GLY A 232 5.16 -12.17 -23.74
CA GLY A 232 6.00 -13.11 -24.47
C GLY A 232 7.39 -13.29 -23.82
N ASP A 233 8.45 -13.13 -24.62
CA ASP A 233 9.85 -13.25 -24.17
C ASP A 233 10.28 -12.17 -23.15
N SER A 234 9.47 -11.11 -22.99
CA SER A 234 9.71 -10.08 -21.98
C SER A 234 9.05 -10.41 -20.65
N LEU A 235 8.23 -11.47 -20.55
CA LEU A 235 7.66 -11.89 -19.28
C LEU A 235 8.77 -12.46 -18.39
N GLY A 236 9.00 -11.80 -17.26
CA GLY A 236 9.86 -12.29 -16.21
C GLY A 236 9.15 -13.33 -15.34
N GLN A 237 9.42 -13.28 -14.05
CA GLN A 237 8.81 -14.18 -13.08
C GLN A 237 7.45 -13.64 -12.61
N VAL A 238 6.53 -14.56 -12.31
CA VAL A 238 5.21 -14.25 -11.75
C VAL A 238 5.14 -14.77 -10.31
N VAL A 239 5.17 -13.86 -9.34
CA VAL A 239 5.32 -14.16 -7.91
C VAL A 239 4.07 -13.75 -7.14
N GLU A 240 3.47 -14.70 -6.43
CA GLU A 240 2.29 -14.47 -5.59
C GLU A 240 2.70 -14.05 -4.19
N GLY A 241 2.02 -13.06 -3.63
CA GLY A 241 2.29 -12.54 -2.28
C GLY A 241 3.06 -11.23 -2.26
N THR A 242 3.20 -10.67 -1.06
CA THR A 242 3.81 -9.36 -0.80
C THR A 242 5.08 -9.50 0.03
N CYS A 243 5.83 -8.40 0.21
CA CYS A 243 6.96 -8.33 1.14
C CYS A 243 6.57 -8.61 2.61
N LEU A 244 5.28 -8.59 2.94
CA LEU A 244 4.77 -8.86 4.29
C LEU A 244 4.21 -10.28 4.44
N SER A 245 4.22 -11.09 3.39
CA SER A 245 3.53 -12.39 3.35
C SER A 245 4.41 -13.58 3.77
N ASP A 246 5.74 -13.45 3.68
CA ASP A 246 6.69 -14.56 3.88
C ASP A 246 7.17 -14.75 5.32
N ARG A 247 6.68 -13.92 6.26
CA ARG A 247 7.09 -13.91 7.68
C ARG A 247 8.57 -13.62 7.90
N SER A 248 9.25 -13.04 6.91
CA SER A 248 10.65 -12.68 7.02
C SER A 248 10.84 -11.33 7.72
N PRO A 249 11.86 -11.19 8.58
CA PRO A 249 12.33 -9.89 9.05
C PRO A 249 12.76 -8.97 7.89
N GLU A 250 13.31 -9.54 6.81
CA GLU A 250 13.79 -8.81 5.65
C GLU A 250 12.67 -8.09 4.92
N GLY A 251 11.56 -8.77 4.62
CA GLY A 251 10.39 -8.21 3.95
C GLY A 251 9.69 -7.13 4.78
N LEU A 252 9.60 -7.34 6.09
CA LEU A 252 9.14 -6.31 7.05
C LEU A 252 10.06 -5.09 7.03
N GLY A 253 11.38 -5.31 7.00
CA GLY A 253 12.38 -4.26 6.91
C GLY A 253 12.33 -3.49 5.59
N ILE A 254 12.02 -4.14 4.46
CA ILE A 254 11.81 -3.46 3.17
C ILE A 254 10.63 -2.49 3.28
N PHE A 255 9.49 -2.96 3.79
CA PHE A 255 8.31 -2.12 4.00
C PHE A 255 8.61 -0.88 4.85
N ALA A 256 9.29 -1.09 5.98
CA ALA A 256 9.67 0.00 6.87
C ALA A 256 10.67 0.98 6.21
N ARG A 257 11.70 0.48 5.52
CA ARG A 257 12.68 1.33 4.84
C ARG A 257 12.07 2.18 3.74
N THR A 258 11.11 1.65 2.98
CA THR A 258 10.36 2.43 1.97
C THR A 258 9.61 3.58 2.62
N ALA A 259 8.88 3.34 3.72
CA ALA A 259 8.16 4.37 4.45
C ALA A 259 9.08 5.49 4.95
N TRP A 260 10.23 5.12 5.49
CA TRP A 260 11.25 6.07 5.94
C TRP A 260 11.89 6.84 4.79
N ALA A 261 12.08 6.23 3.63
CA ALA A 261 12.60 6.89 2.44
C ALA A 261 11.62 7.96 1.92
N HIS A 262 10.32 7.68 1.88
CA HIS A 262 9.29 8.68 1.55
C HIS A 262 9.26 9.85 2.54
N CYS A 263 9.34 9.56 3.85
CA CYS A 263 9.42 10.60 4.88
C CYS A 263 10.62 11.53 4.66
N ARG A 264 11.80 10.97 4.35
CA ARG A 264 13.02 11.75 4.04
C ARG A 264 12.90 12.53 2.74
N ALA A 265 12.18 12.00 1.75
CA ALA A 265 11.89 12.68 0.49
C ALA A 265 10.90 13.85 0.65
N GLY A 266 10.24 13.95 1.81
CA GLY A 266 9.27 15.00 2.12
C GLY A 266 7.84 14.68 1.65
N ASP A 267 7.55 13.41 1.38
CA ASP A 267 6.21 12.97 0.98
C ASP A 267 5.24 13.05 2.16
N ALA A 268 3.94 13.07 1.86
CA ALA A 268 2.91 13.30 2.88
C ALA A 268 2.84 12.17 3.94
N CYS A 269 3.22 10.94 3.57
CA CYS A 269 3.19 9.73 4.42
C CYS A 269 1.94 9.62 5.30
N GLY A 270 0.80 10.05 4.76
CA GLY A 270 -0.44 10.19 5.52
C GLY A 270 -1.08 8.85 5.82
N THR A 271 -1.87 8.79 6.88
CA THR A 271 -2.58 7.58 7.31
C THR A 271 -3.99 7.47 6.71
N GLU A 272 -4.27 8.21 5.64
CA GLU A 272 -5.56 8.13 4.97
C GLU A 272 -5.57 6.91 4.04
N PRO A 273 -6.63 6.09 4.08
CA PRO A 273 -6.72 4.89 3.26
C PRO A 273 -6.78 5.22 1.76
N LEU A 274 -5.98 4.52 0.96
CA LEU A 274 -5.93 4.65 -0.50
C LEU A 274 -7.13 3.95 -1.16
N TYR A 275 -8.22 4.70 -1.34
CA TYR A 275 -9.41 4.23 -2.06
C TYR A 275 -9.38 4.63 -3.53
N LEU A 276 -8.86 3.74 -4.39
CA LEU A 276 -8.83 3.97 -5.84
C LEU A 276 -10.14 3.61 -6.54
N ARG A 277 -10.93 2.70 -5.97
CA ARG A 277 -12.26 2.39 -6.52
C ARG A 277 -13.23 3.53 -6.20
N ARG A 278 -13.81 4.14 -7.24
CA ARG A 278 -14.92 5.09 -7.08
C ARG A 278 -16.11 4.38 -6.43
N PRO A 279 -16.83 5.02 -5.49
CA PRO A 279 -18.04 4.44 -4.94
C PRO A 279 -19.03 4.12 -6.07
N ASP A 280 -19.56 2.90 -6.13
CA ASP A 280 -20.58 2.49 -7.11
C ASP A 280 -21.95 3.19 -6.89
N ILE A 281 -21.99 4.25 -6.08
CA ILE A 281 -23.19 5.01 -5.76
C ILE A 281 -23.61 5.79 -7.01
N THR A 282 -24.67 5.32 -7.65
CA THR A 282 -25.46 6.13 -8.54
C THR A 282 -26.38 6.97 -7.66
N ILE A 283 -26.21 8.29 -7.63
CA ILE A 283 -27.13 9.18 -6.93
C ILE A 283 -28.52 8.96 -7.54
N PRO A 284 -29.54 8.56 -6.75
CA PRO A 284 -30.89 8.43 -7.29
C PRO A 284 -31.27 9.75 -7.95
N SER A 285 -31.72 9.70 -9.21
CA SER A 285 -32.27 10.88 -9.85
C SER A 285 -33.38 11.43 -8.96
N ALA A 286 -33.37 12.75 -8.73
CA ALA A 286 -34.35 13.42 -7.88
C ALA A 286 -35.74 12.89 -8.21
N GLY A 287 -36.36 12.21 -7.24
CA GLY A 287 -37.59 11.47 -7.48
C GLY A 287 -38.63 12.37 -8.13
N LYS A 288 -39.21 11.92 -9.25
CA LYS A 288 -40.35 12.61 -9.86
C LYS A 288 -41.37 12.89 -8.78
N HIS A 289 -41.68 14.17 -8.58
CA HIS A 289 -42.72 14.64 -7.67
C HIS A 289 -44.02 13.91 -8.04
N ARG A 290 -44.49 12.97 -7.21
CA ARG A 290 -45.83 12.43 -7.35
C ARG A 290 -46.81 13.45 -6.78
N LEU A 291 -47.17 14.41 -7.63
CA LEU A 291 -48.39 15.20 -7.45
C LEU A 291 -49.59 14.29 -7.67
N GLY A 292 -50.44 14.17 -6.65
CA GLY A 292 -51.82 13.73 -6.82
C GLY A 292 -52.27 12.56 -5.94
N GLN A 293 -53.28 12.86 -5.13
CA GLN A 293 -54.26 11.96 -4.49
C GLN A 293 -53.93 11.39 -3.12
N THR A 294 -54.35 12.12 -2.09
CA THR A 294 -55.45 11.64 -1.23
C THR A 294 -56.13 12.83 -0.56
N SER A 295 -57.31 13.19 -1.06
CA SER A 295 -58.25 14.06 -0.37
C SER A 295 -58.79 13.33 0.85
N ILE A 296 -58.32 13.68 2.04
CA ILE A 296 -59.03 13.41 3.28
C ILE A 296 -59.61 14.75 3.72
N SER A 297 -60.87 14.98 3.33
CA SER A 297 -61.67 16.08 3.86
C SER A 297 -62.06 15.73 5.30
N LEU A 298 -61.42 16.35 6.28
CA LEU A 298 -61.96 16.46 7.63
C LEU A 298 -62.76 17.75 7.71
N SER A 299 -64.07 17.62 7.58
CA SER A 299 -65.05 18.65 7.92
C SER A 299 -65.05 18.84 9.45
N LEU A 300 -64.34 19.85 9.94
CA LEU A 300 -64.52 20.37 11.29
C LEU A 300 -65.36 21.64 11.21
N GLY A 301 -66.41 21.64 12.03
CA GLY A 301 -67.58 22.50 11.91
C GLY A 301 -67.31 24.00 12.02
N SER A 302 -68.13 24.73 11.28
CA SER A 302 -68.36 26.16 11.40
C SER A 302 -68.95 26.50 12.77
N GLY A 303 -68.11 26.99 13.69
CA GLY A 303 -68.52 27.82 14.81
C GLY A 303 -68.14 29.26 14.49
N THR A 304 -69.11 30.04 14.00
CA THR A 304 -69.00 31.48 13.84
C THR A 304 -69.11 32.16 15.20
N GLU A 305 -68.17 33.03 15.55
CA GLU A 305 -68.47 34.39 16.00
C GLU A 305 -67.21 35.26 15.97
N GLU A 306 -67.35 36.37 15.25
CA GLU A 306 -66.37 37.44 15.04
C GLU A 306 -66.33 38.43 16.24
N PRO A 307 -65.35 39.35 16.28
CA PRO A 307 -64.95 40.09 17.47
C PRO A 307 -65.69 41.43 17.64
N ALA A 308 -65.70 41.98 18.86
CA ALA A 308 -65.67 43.43 19.08
C ALA A 308 -65.60 43.84 20.58
N LEU A 309 -64.61 44.70 20.85
CA LEU A 309 -64.64 45.91 21.69
C LEU A 309 -64.44 45.83 23.23
N SER A 310 -63.53 46.73 23.64
CA SER A 310 -63.12 47.26 24.96
C SER A 310 -62.42 46.32 25.95
#